data_AF-A0A3N5WI41-F1
#
_entry.id   AF-A0A3N5WI41-F1
#
_cell.length_a   1.000
_cell.length_b   1.000
_cell.length_c   1.000
_cell.angle_alpha   90.00
_cell.angle_beta   90.00
_cell.angle_gamma   90.00
#
_symmetry.space_group_name_H-M   'P 1'
#
loop_
_entity.id
_entity.type
_entity.pdbx_description
1 polymer ?
#
loop_
_entity_poly.entity_id
_entity_poly.type
_entity_poly.pdbx_seq_one_letter_code
_entity_poly.pdbx_strand_id
1 'polypeptide(L)' 'MKPIGIRREDKSRWERRTPITPAAVAELVQGGIPVRVQPSDTRIFTNDEFLRAGAAIDEDLSPCSVVFGVKEVPP' A
#
# COMPACT_ATOMS: atom_id res chain seq x y z
N MET A 1 -1.30 1.35 17.66
CA MET A 1 -1.50 0.15 16.80
C MET A 1 -0.35 0.07 15.82
N LYS A 2 0.17 -1.11 15.47
CA LYS A 2 1.20 -1.23 14.42
C LYS A 2 0.56 -0.96 13.05
N PRO A 3 1.24 -0.25 12.13
CA PRO A 3 0.69 0.02 10.81
C PRO A 3 0.60 -1.24 9.96
N ILE A 4 -0.28 -1.20 8.97
CA ILE A 4 -0.26 -2.15 7.86
C ILE A 4 0.54 -1.57 6.69
N GLY A 5 1.18 -2.43 5.91
CA GLY A 5 1.99 -2.05 4.74
C GLY A 5 1.34 -2.50 3.43
N ILE A 6 1.42 -1.66 2.40
CA ILE A 6 1.09 -2.02 1.02
C ILE A 6 2.38 -1.97 0.21
N ARG A 7 2.88 -3.14 -0.20
CA ARG A 7 4.11 -3.28 -0.98
C ARG A 7 3.88 -2.90 -2.45
N ARG A 8 4.92 -2.37 -3.08
CA ARG A 8 5.00 -2.18 -4.54
C ARG A 8 5.17 -3.54 -5.21
N GLU A 9 4.36 -3.82 -6.23
CA GLU A 9 4.53 -5.03 -7.05
C GLU A 9 5.69 -4.85 -8.04
N ASP A 10 6.52 -5.89 -8.15
CA ASP A 10 7.72 -5.94 -8.99
C ASP A 10 7.73 -7.12 -9.98
N LYS A 11 6.80 -8.08 -9.84
CA LYS A 11 6.79 -9.33 -10.65
C LYS A 11 6.44 -9.13 -12.12
N SER A 12 5.59 -8.15 -12.46
CA SER A 12 5.18 -7.92 -13.85
C SER A 12 4.97 -6.43 -14.09
N ARG A 13 5.54 -5.91 -15.19
CA ARG A 13 5.29 -4.54 -15.67
C ARG A 13 3.81 -4.26 -15.98
N TRP A 14 3.02 -5.31 -16.16
CA TRP A 14 1.58 -5.23 -16.46
C TRP A 14 0.69 -5.39 -15.21
N GLU A 15 1.27 -5.70 -14.05
CA GLU A 15 0.52 -5.79 -12.80
C GLU A 15 0.26 -4.38 -12.27
N ARG A 16 -0.94 -3.87 -12.57
CA ARG A 16 -1.37 -2.54 -12.15
C ARG A 16 -2.29 -2.59 -10.93
N ARG A 17 -2.67 -3.78 -10.45
CA ARG A 17 -3.58 -3.91 -9.31
C ARG A 17 -2.85 -3.57 -8.01
N THR A 18 -3.63 -3.31 -6.98
CA THR A 18 -3.16 -3.09 -5.62
C THR A 18 -3.97 -4.01 -4.69
N PRO A 19 -3.40 -4.51 -3.59
CA PRO A 19 -4.14 -5.39 -2.69
C PRO A 19 -5.25 -4.65 -1.93
N ILE A 20 -5.10 -3.34 -1.72
CA ILE A 20 -6.06 -2.49 -1.00
C ILE A 20 -6.21 -1.17 -1.77
N THR A 21 -7.44 -0.79 -2.08
CA THR A 21 -7.74 0.44 -2.84
C THR A 21 -7.64 1.69 -1.96
N PRO A 22 -7.45 2.89 -2.53
CA PRO A 22 -7.47 4.14 -1.76
C PRO A 22 -8.77 4.34 -0.95
N ALA A 23 -9.92 3.90 -1.47
CA ALA A 23 -11.19 3.94 -0.73
C ALA A 23 -11.15 3.08 0.54
N ALA A 24 -10.67 1.84 0.43
CA ALA A 24 -10.52 0.96 1.59
C ALA A 24 -9.45 1.46 2.57
N VAL A 25 -8.39 2.10 2.07
CA VAL A 25 -7.40 2.78 2.93
C VAL A 25 -8.05 3.88 3.75
N ALA A 26 -8.91 4.71 3.14
CA ALA A 26 -9.61 5.77 3.86
C ALA A 26 -10.47 5.20 5.00
N GLU A 27 -11.20 4.11 4.77
CA GLU A 27 -11.97 3.42 5.81
C GLU A 27 -11.09 2.90 6.95
N LEU A 28 -9.93 2.30 6.62
CA LEU A 28 -8.98 1.80 7.61
C LEU A 28 -8.38 2.91 8.46
N VAL A 29 -7.98 4.02 7.82
CA VAL A 29 -7.43 5.19 8.51
C VAL A 29 -8.49 5.85 9.40
N GLN A 30 -9.73 5.98 8.91
CA GLN A 30 -10.87 6.45 9.72
C GLN A 30 -11.14 5.53 10.92
N GLY A 31 -10.94 4.23 10.77
CA GLY A 31 -10.99 3.24 11.85
C GLY A 31 -9.78 3.26 12.80
N GLY A 32 -8.82 4.17 12.62
CA GLY A 32 -7.64 4.31 13.48
C GLY A 32 -6.50 3.34 13.16
N ILE A 33 -6.53 2.69 11.98
CA ILE A 33 -5.48 1.78 11.52
C ILE A 33 -4.53 2.57 10.59
N PRO A 34 -3.28 2.84 11.00
CA PRO A 34 -2.35 3.54 10.15
C PRO A 34 -1.89 2.66 8.98
N VAL A 35 -1.84 3.24 7.79
CA VAL A 35 -1.45 2.55 6.55
C VAL A 35 -0.19 3.19 5.98
N ARG A 36 0.81 2.36 5.67
CA ARG A 36 2.01 2.74 4.90
C ARG A 36 2.00 2.11 3.54
N VAL A 37 2.39 2.86 2.52
CA VAL A 37 2.34 2.42 1.13
C VAL A 37 3.68 2.74 0.48
N GLN A 38 4.33 1.73 -0.11
CA GLN A 38 5.49 2.00 -0.94
C GLN A 38 5.11 2.84 -2.16
N PRO A 39 5.96 3.74 -2.66
CA PRO A 39 5.66 4.46 -3.89
C PRO A 39 5.68 3.50 -5.09
N SER A 40 4.86 3.77 -6.11
CA SER A 40 4.83 2.93 -7.32
C SER A 40 4.31 3.70 -8.53
N ASP A 41 5.04 3.60 -9.64
CA ASP A 41 4.67 4.23 -10.91
C ASP A 41 3.84 3.30 -11.82
N THR A 42 3.74 2.01 -11.47
CA THR A 42 3.08 0.98 -12.27
C THR A 42 1.62 0.76 -11.89
N ARG A 43 1.27 1.02 -10.62
CA ARG A 43 -0.09 0.83 -10.10
C ARG A 43 -1.13 1.71 -10.80
N ILE A 44 -2.37 1.26 -10.78
CA ILE A 44 -3.51 1.98 -11.35
C ILE A 44 -3.87 3.23 -10.53
N PHE A 45 -3.66 3.17 -9.22
CA PHE A 45 -3.89 4.29 -8.30
C PHE A 45 -2.55 4.98 -8.00
N THR A 46 -2.55 6.31 -8.07
CA THR A 46 -1.36 7.14 -7.86
C THR A 46 -0.99 7.25 -6.38
N ASN A 47 0.27 7.58 -6.09
CA ASN A 47 0.72 7.85 -4.71
C ASN A 47 -0.13 8.97 -4.05
N ASP A 48 -0.52 9.99 -4.81
CA ASP A 48 -1.35 11.10 -4.34
C ASP A 48 -2.77 10.66 -3.94
N GLU A 49 -3.32 9.62 -4.56
CA GLU A 49 -4.61 9.05 -4.12
C GLU A 49 -4.50 8.39 -2.76
N PHE A 50 -3.39 7.69 -2.48
CA PHE A 50 -3.14 7.10 -1.16
C PHE A 50 -2.86 8.17 -0.10
N LEU A 51 -2.12 9.23 -0.45
CA LEU A 51 -1.92 10.38 0.44
C LEU A 51 -3.26 11.04 0.81
N ARG A 52 -4.12 11.27 -0.19
CA ARG A 52 -5.47 11.83 0.04
C ARG A 52 -6.37 10.91 0.86
N ALA A 53 -6.17 9.60 0.77
CA ALA A 53 -6.86 8.63 1.61
C ALA A 53 -6.32 8.56 3.06
N GLY A 54 -5.26 9.30 3.37
CA GLY A 54 -4.67 9.36 4.72
C GLY A 54 -3.58 8.32 5.00
N ALA A 55 -3.10 7.61 3.97
CA ALA A 55 -1.92 6.77 4.13
C ALA A 55 -0.62 7.59 4.07
N ALA A 56 0.44 7.05 4.68
CA ALA A 56 1.80 7.55 4.50
C ALA A 56 2.49 6.84 3.33
N ILE A 57 3.15 7.60 2.45
CA ILE A 57 4.02 7.04 1.42
C ILE A 57 5.40 6.85 2.02
N ASP A 58 5.88 5.60 2.04
CA ASP A 58 7.15 5.25 2.66
C ASP A 58 7.77 4.02 1.97
N GLU A 59 9.06 4.08 1.67
CA GLU A 59 9.82 2.95 1.15
C GLU A 59 9.99 1.85 2.21
N ASP A 60 10.14 2.25 3.48
CA ASP A 60 10.35 1.34 4.60
C ASP A 60 9.02 0.84 5.18
N LEU A 61 8.78 -0.46 4.99
CA LEU A 61 7.65 -1.19 5.59
C LEU A 61 8.05 -2.02 6.82
N SER A 62 9.31 -1.97 7.28
CA SER A 62 9.76 -2.67 8.49
C SER A 62 8.95 -2.35 9.75
N PRO A 63 8.34 -1.15 9.92
CA PRO A 63 7.51 -0.87 11.09
C PRO A 63 6.12 -1.54 11.03
N CYS A 64 5.72 -2.07 9.87
CA CYS A 64 4.40 -2.65 9.66
C CYS A 64 4.30 -4.05 10.27
N SER A 65 3.17 -4.36 10.92
CA SER A 65 2.92 -5.71 11.45
C SER A 65 2.53 -6.71 10.38
N VAL A 66 1.90 -6.23 9.30
CA VAL A 66 1.43 -7.04 8.17
C VAL A 66 1.70 -6.25 6.90
N VAL A 67 2.25 -6.90 5.88
CA VAL A 67 2.48 -6.32 4.55
C VAL A 67 1.65 -7.08 3.52
N PHE A 68 0.84 -6.34 2.77
CA PHE A 68 -0.01 -6.87 1.71
C PHE A 68 0.66 -6.68 0.35
N GLY A 69 0.52 -7.71 -0.48
CA GLY A 69 0.89 -7.72 -1.90
C GLY A 69 -0.10 -8.55 -2.70
N VAL A 70 -0.10 -8.38 -4.02
CA VAL A 70 -0.96 -9.12 -4.96
C VAL A 70 -0.30 -10.42 -5.39
N LYS A 71 1.01 -10.38 -5.68
CA LYS A 71 1.76 -11.54 -6.16
C LYS A 71 2.70 -12.09 -5.09
N GLU A 72 3.29 -13.23 -5.43
CA GLU A 72 4.32 -13.90 -4.64
C GLU A 72 5.45 -12.92 -4.27
N VAL A 73 5.92 -13.00 -3.04
CA VAL A 73 7.12 -12.30 -2.59
C VAL A 73 8.34 -13.04 -3.19
N PRO A 74 9.33 -12.31 -3.76
CA PRO A 74 10.57 -12.91 -4.19
C PRO A 74 11.20 -13.76 -3.06
N PRO A 75 11.82 -14.90 -3.40
CA PRO A 75 12.49 -15.75 -2.42
C PRO A 75 13.69 -15.06 -1.76
#